data_AF-A0A1V1HYV9-F1
#
_entry.id   AF-A0A1V1HYV9-F1
#
_cell.length_a   1.000
_cell.length_b   1.000
_cell.length_c   1.000
_cell.angle_alpha   90.00
_cell.angle_beta   90.00
_cell.angle_gamma   90.00
#
_symmetry.space_group_name_H-M   'P 1'
#
loop_
_entity.id
_entity.type
_entity.pdbx_description
1 polymer ?
#
loop_
_entity_poly.entity_id
_entity_poly.type
_entity_poly.pdbx_seq_one_letter_code
_entity_poly.pdbx_strand_id
1 'polypeptide(L)'
;MENKLIVSSSPHVRSNQDTSYIMKQVVIATFVTMVGMLLKAYIPALGDALGLFIPLIVVNCLILARAESFASKNTPIKSAVDGIGMGLGFTLALTALGVVREILGNGTLFGMGLFGASYQPALLFILPPGAFLSLGFLLAGFNKLKNKKA
;
A
#
# COMPACT_ATOMS: atom_id res chain seq x y z
N MET A 1 -24.53 5.98 14.74
CA MET A 1 -24.27 6.17 13.29
C MET A 1 -24.99 7.39 12.73
N GLU A 2 -26.15 7.76 13.28
CA GLU A 2 -26.97 8.89 12.82
C GLU A 2 -26.22 10.23 12.81
N ASN A 3 -25.45 10.56 13.85
CA ASN A 3 -24.72 11.84 13.91
C ASN A 3 -23.70 12.05 12.77
N LYS A 4 -23.14 10.97 12.21
CA LYS A 4 -22.17 11.04 11.10
C LYS A 4 -22.85 11.25 9.74
N LEU A 5 -24.10 10.77 9.61
CA LEU A 5 -24.93 10.96 8.42
C LEU A 5 -25.41 12.42 8.31
N ILE A 6 -25.88 13.01 9.40
CA ILE A 6 -26.31 14.44 9.43
C ILE A 6 -25.13 15.36 9.08
N VAL A 7 -23.95 15.12 9.68
CA VAL A 7 -22.73 15.90 9.41
C VAL A 7 -22.22 15.72 7.98
N SER A 8 -22.31 14.52 7.38
CA SER A 8 -21.93 14.29 5.99
C SER A 8 -22.93 14.86 4.98
N SER A 9 -24.20 15.01 5.35
CA SER A 9 -25.25 15.55 4.48
C SER A 9 -25.31 17.07 4.45
N SER A 10 -24.68 17.76 5.42
CA SER A 10 -24.57 19.22 5.41
C SER A 10 -23.49 19.69 4.43
N PRO A 11 -23.85 20.41 3.34
CA PRO A 11 -22.88 20.83 2.31
C PRO A 11 -21.76 21.73 2.88
N HIS A 12 -22.04 22.44 3.98
CA HIS A 12 -21.06 23.29 4.67
C HIS A 12 -19.96 22.50 5.39
N VAL A 13 -20.27 21.32 5.97
CA VAL A 13 -19.25 20.51 6.65
C VAL A 13 -18.46 19.67 5.65
N ARG A 14 -19.11 19.24 4.56
CA ARG A 14 -18.47 18.55 3.43
C ARG A 14 -17.35 19.39 2.83
N SER A 15 -17.59 20.67 2.54
CA SER A 15 -16.58 21.55 1.93
C SER A 15 -15.35 21.81 2.83
N ASN A 16 -15.55 21.85 4.15
CA ASN A 16 -14.46 22.06 5.11
C ASN A 16 -13.57 20.79 5.23
N GLN A 17 -14.20 19.61 5.30
CA GLN A 17 -13.48 18.35 5.24
C GLN A 17 -12.75 18.18 3.90
N ASP A 18 -13.37 18.65 2.81
CA ASP A 18 -12.80 18.51 1.49
C ASP A 18 -11.48 19.30 1.34
N THR A 19 -11.49 20.52 1.84
CA THR A 19 -10.29 21.37 1.93
C THR A 19 -9.19 20.70 2.76
N SER A 20 -9.55 20.01 3.85
CA SER A 20 -8.59 19.35 4.74
C SER A 20 -7.87 18.16 4.09
N TYR A 21 -8.50 17.41 3.16
CA TYR A 21 -7.81 16.34 2.44
C TYR A 21 -6.87 16.90 1.35
N ILE A 22 -7.30 17.93 0.61
CA ILE A 22 -6.51 18.52 -0.48
C ILE A 22 -5.19 19.05 0.07
N MET A 23 -5.23 19.76 1.20
CA MET A 23 -4.02 20.34 1.80
C MET A 23 -2.99 19.26 2.19
N LYS A 24 -3.44 18.12 2.72
CA LYS A 24 -2.54 16.99 3.04
C LYS A 24 -1.98 16.35 1.77
N GLN A 25 -2.82 16.14 0.78
CA GLN A 25 -2.44 15.58 -0.53
C GLN A 25 -1.38 16.46 -1.21
N VAL A 26 -1.54 17.78 -1.17
CA VAL A 26 -0.58 18.74 -1.76
C VAL A 26 0.76 18.69 -1.03
N VAL A 27 0.78 18.63 0.30
CA VAL A 27 2.02 18.48 1.09
C VAL A 27 2.75 17.17 0.73
N ILE A 28 2.03 16.06 0.57
CA ILE A 28 2.61 14.78 0.17
C ILE A 28 3.11 14.85 -1.29
N ALA A 29 2.32 15.44 -2.19
CA ALA A 29 2.64 15.55 -3.61
C ALA A 29 3.91 16.39 -3.85
N THR A 30 4.06 17.52 -3.17
CA THR A 30 5.26 18.36 -3.29
C THR A 30 6.49 17.63 -2.78
N PHE A 31 6.40 16.94 -1.64
CA PHE A 31 7.49 16.13 -1.10
C PHE A 31 7.91 15.01 -2.05
N VAL A 32 6.95 14.21 -2.55
CA VAL A 32 7.22 13.11 -3.48
C VAL A 32 7.78 13.63 -4.82
N THR A 33 7.34 14.81 -5.28
CA THR A 33 7.88 15.45 -6.49
C THR A 33 9.34 15.87 -6.30
N MET A 34 9.70 16.44 -5.14
CA MET A 34 11.11 16.75 -4.84
C MET A 34 11.99 15.50 -4.85
N VAL A 35 11.51 14.39 -4.27
CA VAL A 35 12.22 13.10 -4.31
C VAL A 35 12.33 12.57 -5.75
N GLY A 36 11.27 12.72 -6.56
CA GLY A 36 11.27 12.32 -7.96
C GLY A 36 12.29 13.07 -8.82
N MET A 37 12.52 14.37 -8.54
CA MET A 37 13.58 15.15 -9.18
C MET A 37 14.97 14.72 -8.71
N LEU A 38 15.13 14.43 -7.41
CA LEU A 38 16.39 13.89 -6.87
C LEU A 38 16.77 12.56 -7.52
N LEU A 39 15.82 11.63 -7.68
CA LEU A 39 16.07 10.32 -8.27
C LEU A 39 16.53 10.43 -9.73
N LYS A 40 15.93 11.31 -10.53
CA LYS A 40 16.37 11.55 -11.91
C LYS A 40 17.79 12.13 -11.98
N ALA A 41 18.20 12.91 -10.97
CA ALA A 41 19.52 13.53 -10.92
C ALA A 41 20.63 12.57 -10.50
N TYR A 42 20.39 11.70 -9.50
CA TYR A 42 21.42 10.81 -8.96
C TYR A 42 21.43 9.41 -9.60
N ILE A 43 20.28 8.85 -9.97
CA ILE A 43 20.16 7.46 -10.47
C ILE A 43 19.10 7.39 -11.59
N PRO A 44 19.43 7.76 -12.84
CA PRO A 44 18.46 7.85 -13.93
C PRO A 44 17.78 6.50 -14.23
N ALA A 45 18.50 5.39 -14.12
CA ALA A 45 17.95 4.04 -14.33
C ALA A 45 16.78 3.69 -13.37
N LEU A 46 16.84 4.16 -12.12
CA LEU A 46 15.73 3.99 -11.16
C LEU A 46 14.60 5.00 -11.43
N GLY A 47 14.94 6.20 -11.89
CA GLY A 47 13.96 7.24 -12.24
C GLY A 47 12.97 6.77 -13.31
N ASP A 48 13.42 6.01 -14.30
CA ASP A 48 12.58 5.47 -15.37
C ASP A 48 11.68 4.32 -14.89
N ALA A 49 12.22 3.41 -14.08
CA ALA A 49 11.44 2.29 -13.52
C ALA A 49 10.41 2.73 -12.49
N LEU A 50 10.72 3.75 -11.67
CA LEU A 50 9.81 4.28 -10.64
C LEU A 50 8.86 5.36 -11.17
N GLY A 51 9.00 5.80 -12.42
CA GLY A 51 8.24 6.89 -13.04
C GLY A 51 6.73 6.78 -12.82
N LEU A 52 6.16 5.59 -13.07
CA LEU A 52 4.74 5.31 -12.88
C LEU A 52 4.34 5.15 -11.41
N PHE A 53 5.26 4.73 -10.54
CA PHE A 53 4.96 4.51 -9.13
C PHE A 53 4.86 5.82 -8.34
N ILE A 54 5.52 6.90 -8.79
CA ILE A 54 5.52 8.21 -8.12
C ILE A 54 4.08 8.80 -8.00
N PRO A 55 3.26 8.89 -9.07
CA PRO A 55 1.85 9.27 -8.94
C PRO A 55 1.03 8.30 -8.08
N LEU A 56 1.28 6.99 -8.21
CA LEU A 56 0.57 5.94 -7.46
C LEU A 56 0.83 6.02 -5.94
N ILE A 57 2.01 6.47 -5.53
CA ILE A 57 2.34 6.71 -4.12
C ILE A 57 1.57 7.92 -3.59
N VAL A 58 1.49 9.01 -4.37
CA VAL A 58 0.77 10.22 -3.97
C VAL A 58 -0.70 9.92 -3.71
N VAL A 59 -1.39 9.24 -4.63
CA VAL A 59 -2.82 8.91 -4.49
C VAL A 59 -3.11 7.66 -3.65
N ASN A 60 -2.12 7.16 -2.91
CA ASN A 60 -2.29 5.97 -2.10
C ASN A 60 -3.26 6.24 -0.94
N CYS A 61 -4.36 5.47 -0.90
CA CYS A 61 -5.43 5.64 0.07
C CYS A 61 -5.00 5.32 1.52
N LEU A 62 -4.01 4.44 1.72
CA LEU A 62 -3.49 4.12 3.05
C LEU A 62 -2.73 5.31 3.65
N ILE A 63 -1.94 6.02 2.85
CA ILE A 63 -1.21 7.21 3.30
C ILE A 63 -2.18 8.30 3.76
N LEU A 64 -3.20 8.61 2.95
CA LEU A 64 -4.20 9.62 3.29
C LEU A 64 -5.01 9.23 4.53
N ALA A 65 -5.43 7.96 4.65
CA ALA A 65 -6.19 7.47 5.79
C ALA A 65 -5.40 7.55 7.10
N ARG A 66 -4.10 7.23 7.10
CA ARG A 66 -3.23 7.37 8.28
C ARG A 66 -2.92 8.83 8.61
N ALA A 67 -2.73 9.68 7.60
CA ALA A 67 -2.52 11.11 7.80
C ALA A 67 -3.74 11.79 8.45
N GLU A 68 -4.96 11.38 8.09
CA GLU A 68 -6.19 11.93 8.68
C GLU A 68 -6.45 11.36 10.09
N SER A 69 -6.38 10.04 10.25
CA SER A 69 -6.73 9.37 11.51
C SER A 69 -5.71 9.53 12.63
N PHE A 70 -4.41 9.58 12.29
CA PHE A 70 -3.32 9.55 13.28
C PHE A 70 -2.62 10.90 13.44
N ALA A 71 -2.25 11.57 12.33
CA ALA A 71 -1.51 12.83 12.40
C ALA A 71 -2.36 14.02 12.85
N SER A 72 -3.68 13.98 12.65
CA SER A 72 -4.58 15.04 13.11
C SER A 72 -4.80 15.08 14.64
N LYS A 73 -4.38 14.03 15.36
CA LYS A 73 -4.71 13.85 16.79
C LYS A 73 -3.50 13.58 17.69
N ASN A 74 -2.30 13.43 17.13
CA ASN A 74 -1.09 13.05 17.87
C ASN A 74 0.08 14.02 17.60
N THR A 75 1.02 14.05 18.54
CA THR A 75 2.28 14.81 18.42
C THR A 75 3.14 14.32 17.24
N PRO A 76 3.93 15.19 16.58
CA PRO A 76 4.67 14.86 15.36
C PRO A 76 5.64 13.67 15.52
N ILE A 77 6.26 13.52 16.69
CA ILE A 77 7.19 12.42 16.99
C ILE A 77 6.47 11.06 16.96
N LYS A 78 5.27 10.97 17.56
CA LYS A 78 4.47 9.74 17.54
C LYS A 78 4.00 9.41 16.12
N SER A 79 3.64 10.42 15.34
CA SER A 79 3.22 10.28 13.94
C SER A 79 4.36 9.80 13.03
N ALA A 80 5.60 10.18 13.30
CA ALA A 80 6.77 9.68 12.55
C ALA A 80 7.01 8.18 12.78
N VAL A 81 6.87 7.72 14.03
CA VAL A 81 6.97 6.28 14.36
C VAL A 81 5.86 5.47 13.68
N ASP A 82 4.64 6.01 13.63
CA ASP A 82 3.52 5.37 12.90
C ASP A 82 3.80 5.24 11.41
N GLY A 83 4.36 6.28 10.78
CA GLY A 83 4.74 6.27 9.38
C GLY A 83 5.77 5.19 9.05
N ILE A 84 6.83 5.06 9.88
CA ILE A 84 7.85 4.01 9.71
C ILE A 84 7.23 2.62 9.90
N GLY A 85 6.42 2.43 10.94
CA GLY A 85 5.75 1.16 11.21
C GLY A 85 4.82 0.72 10.08
N MET A 86 4.05 1.65 9.52
CA MET A 86 3.16 1.38 8.39
C MET A 86 3.92 1.13 7.08
N GLY A 87 5.01 1.84 6.82
CA GLY A 87 5.88 1.58 5.67
C GLY A 87 6.51 0.19 5.72
N LEU A 88 7.04 -0.21 6.88
CA LEU A 88 7.60 -1.55 7.10
C LEU A 88 6.52 -2.64 7.02
N GLY A 89 5.33 -2.41 7.57
CA GLY A 89 4.21 -3.35 7.47
C GLY A 89 3.74 -3.54 6.03
N PHE A 90 3.64 -2.45 5.26
CA PHE A 90 3.22 -2.50 3.85
C PHE A 90 4.23 -3.23 2.97
N THR A 91 5.53 -2.96 3.16
CA THR A 91 6.60 -3.67 2.43
C THR A 91 6.60 -5.16 2.76
N LEU A 92 6.54 -5.54 4.05
CA LEU A 92 6.46 -6.95 4.46
C LEU A 92 5.21 -7.66 3.90
N ALA A 93 4.06 -7.00 3.88
CA ALA A 93 2.84 -7.56 3.32
C ALA A 93 2.96 -7.81 1.81
N LEU A 94 3.49 -6.83 1.06
CA LEU A 94 3.71 -6.99 -0.38
C LEU A 94 4.77 -8.04 -0.70
N THR A 95 5.85 -8.13 0.08
CA THR A 95 6.86 -9.18 -0.08
C THR A 95 6.26 -10.57 0.17
N ALA A 96 5.48 -10.75 1.23
CA ALA A 96 4.83 -12.04 1.51
C ALA A 96 3.86 -12.44 0.40
N LEU A 97 3.07 -11.49 -0.12
CA LEU A 97 2.20 -11.72 -1.28
C LEU A 97 3.01 -12.06 -2.53
N GLY A 98 4.11 -11.35 -2.78
CA GLY A 98 5.02 -11.60 -3.90
C GLY A 98 5.57 -13.03 -3.87
N VAL A 99 6.05 -13.49 -2.71
CA VAL A 99 6.56 -14.87 -2.54
C VAL A 99 5.48 -15.91 -2.81
N VAL A 100 4.29 -15.75 -2.26
CA VAL A 100 3.16 -16.67 -2.50
C VAL A 100 2.77 -16.69 -3.98
N ARG A 101 2.80 -15.53 -4.65
CA ARG A 101 2.50 -15.42 -6.09
C ARG A 101 3.60 -16.01 -6.98
N GLU A 102 4.87 -15.90 -6.58
CA GLU A 102 5.99 -16.50 -7.31
C GLU A 102 5.92 -18.03 -7.27
N ILE A 103 5.63 -18.59 -6.09
CA ILE A 103 5.44 -20.04 -5.90
C ILE A 103 4.25 -20.56 -6.71
N LEU A 104 3.09 -19.91 -6.63
CA LEU A 104 1.86 -20.40 -7.26
C LEU A 104 1.80 -20.13 -8.77
N GLY A 105 2.39 -19.01 -9.22
CA GLY A 105 2.40 -18.61 -10.63
C GLY A 105 3.48 -19.31 -11.46
N ASN A 106 4.72 -19.38 -10.96
CA ASN A 106 5.89 -19.85 -11.71
C ASN A 106 6.55 -21.10 -11.12
N GLY A 107 6.19 -21.53 -9.90
CA GLY A 107 6.83 -22.68 -9.24
C GLY A 107 8.30 -22.41 -8.84
N THR A 108 8.72 -21.15 -8.82
CA THR A 108 10.07 -20.70 -8.47
C THR A 108 10.07 -20.02 -7.09
N LEU A 109 11.18 -20.12 -6.38
CA LEU A 109 11.44 -19.35 -5.16
C LEU A 109 12.73 -18.55 -5.37
N PHE A 110 12.63 -17.21 -5.42
CA PHE A 110 13.78 -16.33 -5.63
C PHE A 110 14.62 -16.72 -6.87
N GLY A 111 13.94 -17.11 -7.97
CA GLY A 111 14.60 -17.52 -9.21
C GLY A 111 15.25 -18.92 -9.20
N MET A 112 15.16 -19.68 -8.11
CA MET A 112 15.49 -21.12 -8.10
C MET A 112 14.22 -21.94 -8.36
N GLY A 113 14.23 -22.73 -9.43
CA GLY A 113 13.10 -23.60 -9.80
C GLY A 113 12.98 -24.78 -8.83
N LEU A 114 11.90 -24.84 -8.06
CA LEU A 114 11.60 -25.95 -7.16
C LEU A 114 10.76 -27.04 -7.83
N PHE A 115 9.98 -26.68 -8.85
CA PHE A 115 9.27 -27.63 -9.70
C PHE A 115 9.90 -27.66 -11.09
N GLY A 116 10.25 -28.86 -11.55
CA GLY A 116 10.86 -29.09 -12.86
C GLY A 116 9.96 -28.68 -14.03
N ALA A 117 10.48 -28.84 -15.26
CA ALA A 117 9.98 -28.34 -16.56
C ALA A 117 8.53 -28.69 -17.00
N SER A 118 7.67 -29.18 -16.10
CA SER A 118 6.28 -29.56 -16.35
C SER A 118 5.25 -28.64 -15.68
N TYR A 119 5.67 -27.56 -15.01
CA TYR A 119 4.74 -26.59 -14.43
C TYR A 119 4.26 -25.61 -15.52
N GLN A 120 3.00 -25.73 -15.94
CA GLN A 120 2.41 -24.71 -16.79
C GLN A 120 2.12 -23.46 -15.95
N PRO A 121 2.64 -22.29 -16.33
CA PRO A 121 2.44 -21.09 -15.55
C PRO A 121 0.95 -20.79 -15.43
N ALA A 122 0.46 -20.74 -14.20
CA ALA A 122 -0.92 -20.40 -13.92
C ALA A 122 -1.12 -18.90 -14.16
N LEU A 123 -1.39 -18.50 -15.41
CA LEU A 123 -1.59 -17.11 -15.82
C LEU A 123 -2.65 -16.39 -14.97
N LEU A 124 -3.62 -17.15 -14.44
CA LEU A 124 -4.65 -16.67 -13.51
C LEU A 124 -4.05 -16.05 -12.24
N PHE A 125 -2.92 -16.56 -11.74
CA PHE A 125 -2.25 -16.06 -10.54
C PHE A 125 -1.35 -14.83 -10.78
N ILE A 126 -0.94 -14.60 -12.02
CA ILE A 126 -0.11 -13.46 -12.45
C ILE A 126 -0.97 -12.22 -12.75
N LEU A 127 -2.21 -12.42 -13.18
CA LEU A 127 -3.16 -11.33 -13.41
C LEU A 127 -3.69 -10.71 -12.09
N PRO A 128 -4.22 -9.46 -12.11
CA PRO A 128 -4.84 -8.80 -10.94
C PRO A 128 -5.84 -9.64 -10.13
N PRO A 129 -6.78 -10.42 -10.73
CA PRO A 129 -7.67 -11.32 -9.98
C PRO A 129 -6.93 -12.34 -9.09
N GLY A 130 -5.77 -12.85 -9.51
CA GLY A 130 -4.96 -13.76 -8.73
C GLY A 130 -4.33 -13.12 -7.48
N ALA A 131 -4.05 -11.81 -7.52
CA ALA A 131 -3.54 -11.07 -6.37
C ALA A 131 -4.59 -10.95 -5.25
N PHE A 132 -5.86 -10.75 -5.59
CA PHE A 132 -6.94 -10.71 -4.59
C PHE A 132 -7.20 -12.09 -3.96
N LEU A 133 -7.14 -13.15 -4.76
CA LEU A 133 -7.36 -14.52 -4.30
C LEU A 133 -6.23 -14.99 -3.38
N SER A 134 -4.97 -14.73 -3.75
CA SER A 134 -3.80 -15.00 -2.90
C SER A 134 -3.83 -14.22 -1.59
N LEU A 135 -4.20 -12.93 -1.63
CA LEU A 135 -4.38 -12.12 -0.42
C LEU A 135 -5.47 -12.70 0.50
N GLY A 136 -6.59 -13.16 -0.06
CA GLY A 136 -7.65 -13.82 0.71
C GLY A 136 -7.16 -15.07 1.44
N PHE A 137 -6.41 -15.95 0.75
CA PHE A 137 -5.82 -17.14 1.37
C PHE A 137 -4.76 -16.80 2.43
N LEU A 138 -3.92 -15.81 2.17
CA LEU A 138 -2.91 -15.35 3.11
C LEU A 138 -3.56 -14.84 4.41
N LEU A 139 -4.61 -14.02 4.28
CA LEU A 139 -5.37 -13.50 5.41
C LEU A 139 -6.14 -14.60 6.16
N ALA A 140 -6.70 -15.58 5.46
CA ALA A 140 -7.33 -16.75 6.08
C ALA A 140 -6.32 -17.57 6.90
N GLY A 141 -5.11 -17.76 6.36
CA GLY A 141 -3.99 -18.41 7.07
C GLY A 141 -3.62 -17.64 8.34
N PHE A 142 -3.35 -16.33 8.23
CA PHE A 142 -3.03 -15.50 9.38
C PHE A 142 -4.15 -15.46 10.43
N ASN A 143 -5.41 -15.42 10.00
CA ASN A 143 -6.55 -15.48 10.92
C ASN A 143 -6.57 -16.81 11.69
N LYS A 144 -6.35 -17.93 11.00
CA LYS A 144 -6.29 -19.26 11.63
C LYS A 144 -5.13 -19.39 12.62
N LEU A 145 -3.95 -18.83 12.31
CA LEU A 145 -2.80 -18.78 13.22
C LEU A 145 -3.07 -17.87 14.43
N LYS A 146 -3.73 -16.73 14.24
CA LYS A 146 -4.09 -15.80 15.32
C LYS A 146 -5.15 -16.38 16.25
N ASN A 147 -6.16 -17.06 15.70
CA ASN A 147 -7.24 -17.69 16.47
C ASN A 147 -6.77 -18.93 17.26
N LYS A 148 -5.60 -19.49 16.94
CA LYS A 148 -4.96 -20.58 17.70
C LYS A 148 -4.13 -20.07 18.90
N LYS A 149 -3.92 -18.75 18.99
CA LYS A 149 -3.16 -18.09 20.05
C LYS A 149 -4.05 -17.32 21.05
N ALA A 150 -5.36 -17.35 20.88
CA ALA A 150 -6.35 -16.81 21.80
C ALA A 150 -7.01 -17.94 22.59
#